data_AF-A0A4Q2X1Y4-F1
#
_entry.id   AF-A0A4Q2X1Y4-F1
#
_cell.length_a   1.000
_cell.length_b   1.000
_cell.length_c   1.000
_cell.angle_alpha   90.00
_cell.angle_beta   90.00
_cell.angle_gamma   90.00
#
_symmetry.space_group_name_H-M   'P 1'
#
loop_
_entity.id
_entity.type
_entity.pdbx_description
1 polymer ?
#
loop_
_entity_poly.entity_id
_entity_poly.type
_entity_poly.pdbx_seq_one_letter_code
_entity_poly.pdbx_strand_id
1 'polypeptide(L)'
;MRCLTNSEIHKWLAGQGMHHQPLERGVPVAGDFPIPAERRSRLMLADYLADLLSKDGNKLLEILPGPQNESEDLALLDRFRSDLQETRPLITAPGHLFKSGDRNEFRALLTQLLGSKQEWCFYLYSAPSHTTVLINNRVEIWTPKKGIRNELGRHLATPQAA
;
A
#
# COMPACT_ATOMS: atom_id res chain seq x y z
N MET A 1 1.29 1.24 -15.07
CA MET A 1 1.85 1.72 -13.79
C MET A 1 3.12 2.56 -14.05
N ARG A 2 3.51 3.46 -13.15
CA ARG A 2 4.79 4.23 -13.20
C ARG A 2 5.43 4.31 -11.82
N CYS A 3 6.73 4.06 -11.70
CA CYS A 3 7.45 4.27 -10.45
C CYS A 3 7.90 5.73 -10.28
N LEU A 4 7.79 6.22 -9.04
CA LEU A 4 7.99 7.62 -8.67
C LEU A 4 9.11 7.76 -7.63
N THR A 5 9.94 8.78 -7.80
CA THR A 5 10.86 9.29 -6.79
C THR A 5 10.10 9.97 -5.65
N ASN A 6 10.75 10.19 -4.50
CA ASN A 6 10.18 10.97 -3.39
C ASN A 6 9.67 12.33 -3.86
N SER A 7 10.43 13.05 -4.69
CA SER A 7 10.02 14.35 -5.21
C SER A 7 8.75 14.30 -6.05
N GLU A 8 8.55 13.21 -6.80
CA GLU A 8 7.37 12.99 -7.64
C GLU A 8 6.16 12.55 -6.80
N ILE A 9 6.37 11.73 -5.76
CA ILE A 9 5.35 11.36 -4.77
C ILE A 9 4.79 12.64 -4.12
N HIS A 10 5.66 13.50 -3.59
CA HIS A 10 5.26 14.75 -2.97
C HIS A 10 4.43 15.63 -3.92
N LYS A 11 4.90 15.81 -5.16
CA LYS A 11 4.17 16.60 -6.18
C LYS A 11 2.81 15.99 -6.49
N TRP A 12 2.74 14.67 -6.65
CA TRP A 12 1.49 13.98 -6.95
C TRP A 12 0.48 14.12 -5.83
N LEU A 13 0.89 13.85 -4.58
CA LEU A 13 0.03 13.97 -3.39
C LEU A 13 -0.46 15.40 -3.17
N ALA A 14 0.41 16.39 -3.33
CA ALA A 14 0.02 17.80 -3.26
C ALA A 14 -1.04 18.15 -4.32
N GLY A 15 -0.89 17.64 -5.54
CA GLY A 15 -1.89 17.81 -6.60
C GLY A 15 -3.24 17.14 -6.33
N GLN A 16 -3.30 16.17 -5.41
CA GLN A 16 -4.54 15.55 -4.94
C GLN A 16 -5.07 16.16 -3.63
N GLY A 17 -4.35 17.10 -3.01
CA GLY A 17 -4.70 17.61 -1.68
C GLY A 17 -4.54 16.59 -0.55
N MET A 18 -3.64 15.61 -0.71
CA MET A 18 -3.40 14.54 0.26
C MET A 18 -2.10 14.79 1.05
N HIS A 19 -2.10 14.39 2.33
CA HIS A 19 -0.89 14.44 3.17
C HIS A 19 0.06 13.28 2.84
N HIS A 20 1.33 13.59 2.61
CA HIS A 20 2.40 12.61 2.54
C HIS A 20 2.77 12.13 3.95
N GLN A 21 2.78 10.82 4.15
CA GLN A 21 3.11 10.15 5.41
C GLN A 21 2.42 10.80 6.63
N PRO A 22 1.07 10.76 6.68
CA PRO A 22 0.27 11.51 7.65
C PRO A 22 0.62 11.24 9.12
N LEU A 23 1.13 10.04 9.43
CA LEU A 23 1.59 9.70 10.79
C LEU A 23 2.71 10.63 11.26
N GLU A 24 3.73 10.89 10.41
CA GLU A 24 4.86 11.77 10.74
C GLU A 24 4.44 13.24 10.92
N ARG A 25 3.28 13.60 10.37
CA ARG A 25 2.69 14.94 10.47
C ARG A 25 1.71 15.08 11.64
N GLY A 26 1.53 14.03 12.44
CA GLY A 26 0.60 14.02 13.57
C GLY A 26 -0.87 14.12 13.16
N VAL A 27 -1.21 13.72 11.93
CA VAL A 27 -2.61 13.70 11.48
C VAL A 27 -3.34 12.59 12.24
N PRO A 28 -4.47 12.87 12.91
CA PRO A 28 -5.20 11.86 13.68
C PRO A 28 -5.61 10.66 12.84
N VAL A 29 -5.29 9.46 13.33
CA VAL A 29 -5.66 8.18 12.72
C VAL A 29 -7.18 8.00 12.83
N ALA A 30 -7.84 7.70 11.71
CA ALA A 30 -9.29 7.49 11.68
C ALA A 30 -9.68 6.07 12.13
N GLY A 31 -8.82 5.07 11.86
CA GLY A 31 -8.95 3.70 12.31
C GLY A 31 -7.60 2.98 12.37
N ASP A 32 -7.44 2.12 13.36
CA ASP A 32 -6.22 1.38 13.65
C ASP A 32 -6.58 -0.08 13.98
N PHE A 33 -5.97 -1.02 13.27
CA PHE A 33 -6.30 -2.44 13.32
C PHE A 33 -5.04 -3.32 13.36
N PRO A 34 -5.07 -4.48 14.02
CA PRO A 34 -3.96 -5.43 13.96
C PRO A 34 -3.78 -5.97 12.53
N ILE A 35 -2.52 -6.16 12.11
CA ILE A 35 -2.22 -6.91 10.89
C ILE A 35 -2.40 -8.41 11.15
N PRO A 36 -2.97 -9.19 10.20
CA PRO A 36 -3.11 -10.63 10.38
C PRO A 36 -1.76 -11.36 10.49
N ALA A 37 -1.61 -12.22 11.51
CA ALA A 37 -0.40 -13.00 11.73
C ALA A 37 -0.21 -14.13 10.69
N GLU A 38 -1.31 -14.70 10.20
CA GLU A 38 -1.29 -15.80 9.24
C GLU A 38 -1.11 -15.29 7.80
N ARG A 39 -0.23 -15.96 7.04
CA ARG A 39 0.04 -15.60 5.64
C ARG A 39 -1.22 -15.61 4.79
N ARG A 40 -2.06 -16.64 4.92
CA ARG A 40 -3.34 -16.76 4.20
C ARG A 40 -4.20 -15.52 4.42
N SER A 41 -4.28 -15.07 5.67
CA SER A 41 -5.09 -13.93 6.05
C SER A 41 -4.53 -12.59 5.56
N ARG A 42 -3.20 -12.46 5.47
CA ARG A 42 -2.56 -11.32 4.81
C ARG A 42 -2.81 -11.28 3.29
N LEU A 43 -2.85 -12.44 2.63
CA LEU A 43 -3.21 -12.51 1.21
C LEU A 43 -4.67 -12.11 0.98
N MET A 44 -5.59 -12.55 1.86
CA MET A 44 -6.98 -12.11 1.82
C MET A 44 -7.11 -10.60 2.05
N LEU A 45 -6.30 -10.02 2.96
CA LEU A 45 -6.23 -8.57 3.15
C LEU A 45 -5.73 -7.86 1.89
N ALA A 46 -4.71 -8.41 1.21
CA ALA A 46 -4.19 -7.84 -0.04
C ALA A 46 -5.28 -7.76 -1.12
N ASP A 47 -6.00 -8.87 -1.31
CA ASP A 47 -7.13 -8.95 -2.25
C ASP A 47 -8.25 -7.98 -1.88
N TYR A 48 -8.59 -7.92 -0.59
CA TYR A 48 -9.61 -7.03 -0.09
C TYR A 48 -9.25 -5.55 -0.30
N LEU A 49 -8.01 -5.14 0.01
CA LEU A 49 -7.54 -3.77 -0.23
C LEU A 49 -7.50 -3.44 -1.72
N ALA A 50 -7.06 -4.39 -2.55
CA ALA A 50 -7.06 -4.24 -4.00
C ALA A 50 -8.47 -3.95 -4.52
N ASP A 51 -9.45 -4.74 -4.09
CA ASP A 51 -10.86 -4.58 -4.51
C ASP A 51 -11.50 -3.32 -3.93
N LEU A 52 -11.28 -3.03 -2.65
CA LEU A 52 -11.80 -1.84 -1.96
C LEU A 52 -11.34 -0.56 -2.65
N LEU A 53 -10.05 -0.49 -2.98
CA LEU A 53 -9.44 0.69 -3.61
C LEU A 53 -9.55 0.66 -5.14
N SER A 54 -9.89 -0.48 -5.77
CA SER A 54 -10.01 -0.58 -7.24
C SER A 54 -11.02 0.40 -7.84
N LYS A 55 -12.05 0.77 -7.07
CA LYS A 55 -13.10 1.72 -7.47
C LYS A 55 -12.62 3.16 -7.56
N ASP A 56 -11.51 3.49 -6.89
CA ASP A 56 -10.89 4.80 -7.00
C ASP A 56 -10.08 4.89 -8.31
N GLY A 57 -9.80 6.11 -8.77
CA GLY A 57 -9.09 6.34 -10.02
C GLY A 57 -7.62 5.93 -9.91
N ASN A 58 -6.82 6.79 -9.26
CA ASN A 58 -5.39 6.60 -9.15
C ASN A 58 -5.01 6.15 -7.74
N LYS A 59 -4.08 5.21 -7.66
CA LYS A 59 -3.55 4.64 -6.42
C LYS A 59 -2.04 4.78 -6.42
N LEU A 60 -1.46 5.25 -5.33
CA LEU A 60 -0.02 5.31 -5.14
C LEU A 60 0.37 4.40 -3.98
N LEU A 61 1.28 3.46 -4.22
CA LEU A 61 1.90 2.65 -3.19
C LEU A 61 3.33 3.12 -2.99
N GLU A 62 3.65 3.60 -1.80
CA GLU A 62 4.99 4.07 -1.42
C GLU A 62 5.60 3.07 -0.44
N ILE A 63 6.65 2.37 -0.86
CA ILE A 63 7.36 1.43 0.00
C ILE A 63 8.37 2.21 0.85
N LEU A 64 8.27 2.11 2.16
CA LEU A 64 9.20 2.77 3.08
C LEU A 64 10.53 1.99 3.15
N PRO A 65 11.65 2.67 3.44
CA PRO A 65 12.93 2.02 3.62
C PRO A 65 12.86 0.95 4.72
N GLY A 66 12.96 -0.32 4.33
CA GLY A 66 13.10 -1.47 5.24
C GLY A 66 14.55 -1.95 5.33
N PRO A 67 14.84 -2.97 6.15
CA PRO A 67 16.16 -3.60 6.19
C PRO A 67 16.51 -4.15 4.80
N GLN A 68 17.46 -3.49 4.12
CA GLN A 68 17.92 -3.84 2.76
C GLN A 68 18.85 -5.06 2.75
N ASN A 69 18.53 -6.07 3.54
CA ASN A 69 19.20 -7.34 3.43
C ASN A 69 18.73 -7.99 2.13
N GLU A 70 19.68 -8.49 1.33
CA GLU A 70 19.39 -9.30 0.16
C GLU A 70 18.45 -10.45 0.57
N SER A 71 17.18 -10.31 0.22
CA SER A 71 16.15 -11.27 0.53
C SER A 71 15.48 -11.70 -0.76
N GLU A 72 14.96 -12.93 -0.76
CA GLU A 72 14.17 -13.43 -1.89
C GLU A 72 13.01 -12.48 -2.22
N ASP A 73 12.43 -11.82 -1.22
CA ASP A 73 11.32 -10.88 -1.37
C ASP A 73 11.75 -9.58 -2.09
N LEU A 74 12.96 -9.07 -1.81
CA LEU A 74 13.54 -7.93 -2.54
C LEU A 74 13.83 -8.30 -3.99
N ALA A 75 14.38 -9.49 -4.25
CA ALA A 75 14.62 -9.96 -5.61
C ALA A 75 13.32 -10.14 -6.42
N LEU A 76 12.24 -10.59 -5.78
CA LEU A 76 10.91 -10.64 -6.42
C LEU A 76 10.41 -9.23 -6.75
N LEU A 77 10.66 -8.25 -5.90
CA LEU A 77 10.22 -6.86 -6.12
C LEU A 77 11.01 -6.22 -7.27
N ASP A 78 12.32 -6.46 -7.33
CA ASP A 78 13.17 -6.00 -8.41
C ASP A 78 12.78 -6.63 -9.75
N ARG A 79 12.39 -7.92 -9.77
CA ARG A 79 11.83 -8.57 -10.97
C ARG A 79 10.53 -7.90 -11.42
N PHE A 80 9.58 -7.72 -10.49
CA PHE A 80 8.32 -7.04 -10.78
C PHE A 80 8.54 -5.63 -11.36
N ARG A 81 9.50 -4.87 -10.81
CA ARG A 81 9.87 -3.54 -11.31
C ARG A 81 10.56 -3.61 -12.68
N SER A 82 11.44 -4.58 -12.89
CA SER A 82 12.16 -4.79 -14.15
C SER A 82 11.23 -5.16 -15.31
N ASP A 83 10.20 -5.98 -15.06
CA ASP A 83 9.16 -6.32 -16.05
C ASP A 83 8.41 -5.08 -16.54
N LEU A 84 8.44 -4.00 -15.76
CA LEU A 84 7.84 -2.70 -16.06
C LEU A 84 8.88 -1.66 -16.52
N GLN A 85 10.08 -2.12 -16.90
CA GLN A 85 11.21 -1.29 -17.34
C GLN A 85 11.70 -0.28 -16.31
N GLU A 86 11.42 -0.51 -15.02
CA GLU A 86 11.96 0.28 -13.92
C GLU A 86 13.27 -0.33 -13.42
N THR A 87 14.38 0.33 -13.73
CA THR A 87 15.73 -0.11 -13.33
C THR A 87 16.29 0.66 -12.15
N ARG A 88 15.65 1.75 -11.71
CA ARG A 88 16.10 2.52 -10.55
C ARG A 88 15.88 1.70 -9.28
N PRO A 89 16.83 1.72 -8.34
CA PRO A 89 16.67 1.09 -7.02
C PRO A 89 15.41 1.59 -6.30
N LEU A 90 14.86 0.74 -5.42
CA LEU A 90 13.67 1.09 -4.63
C LEU A 90 13.87 2.37 -3.82
N ILE A 91 15.06 2.58 -3.23
CA ILE A 91 15.39 3.79 -2.47
C ILE A 91 15.33 5.07 -3.31
N THR A 92 15.56 4.98 -4.62
CA THR A 92 15.50 6.11 -5.54
C THR A 92 14.09 6.38 -6.02
N ALA A 93 13.32 5.31 -6.28
CA ALA A 93 11.94 5.40 -6.76
C ALA A 93 11.00 4.47 -5.96
N PRO A 94 10.64 4.84 -4.71
CA PRO A 94 9.87 3.99 -3.81
C PRO A 94 8.37 3.95 -4.13
N GLY A 95 7.88 4.93 -4.89
CA GLY A 95 6.47 5.05 -5.24
C GLY A 95 6.12 4.21 -6.46
N HIS A 96 4.93 3.63 -6.47
CA HIS A 96 4.34 2.89 -7.58
C HIS A 96 2.94 3.46 -7.83
N LEU A 97 2.79 4.23 -8.92
CA LEU A 97 1.55 4.89 -9.29
C LEU A 97 0.76 4.03 -10.28
N PHE A 98 -0.41 3.58 -9.83
CA PHE A 98 -1.36 2.77 -10.56
C PHE A 98 -2.54 3.63 -11.04
N LYS A 99 -2.88 3.50 -12.31
CA LYS A 99 -4.11 4.05 -12.91
C LYS A 99 -5.25 3.03 -12.79
N SER A 100 -6.47 3.43 -13.15
CA SER A 100 -7.65 2.54 -13.10
C SER A 100 -7.49 1.23 -13.89
N GLY A 101 -6.68 1.24 -14.97
CA GLY A 101 -6.40 0.05 -15.78
C GLY A 101 -5.36 -0.90 -15.16
N ASP A 102 -4.56 -0.45 -14.20
CA ASP A 102 -3.44 -1.23 -13.62
C ASP A 102 -3.89 -2.09 -12.42
N ARG A 103 -5.12 -2.62 -12.45
CA ARG A 103 -5.73 -3.33 -11.30
C ARG A 103 -4.95 -4.60 -10.95
N ASN A 104 -4.51 -5.34 -11.96
CA ASN A 104 -3.83 -6.62 -11.76
C ASN A 104 -2.44 -6.41 -11.18
N GLU A 105 -1.71 -5.41 -11.67
CA GLU A 105 -0.39 -5.02 -11.18
C GLU A 105 -0.47 -4.50 -9.75
N PHE A 106 -1.50 -3.70 -9.44
CA PHE A 106 -1.74 -3.23 -8.08
C PHE A 106 -1.99 -4.39 -7.11
N ARG A 107 -2.88 -5.32 -7.49
CA ARG A 107 -3.18 -6.51 -6.70
C ARG A 107 -1.94 -7.40 -6.54
N ALA A 108 -1.17 -7.61 -7.60
CA ALA A 108 0.04 -8.42 -7.58
C ALA A 108 1.07 -7.85 -6.60
N LEU A 109 1.33 -6.55 -6.64
CA LEU A 109 2.27 -5.90 -5.73
C LEU A 109 1.79 -5.99 -4.27
N LEU A 110 0.51 -5.73 -4.00
CA LEU A 110 -0.05 -5.89 -2.65
C LEU A 110 0.09 -7.32 -2.13
N THR A 111 -0.21 -8.30 -2.98
CA THR A 111 -0.12 -9.74 -2.67
C THR A 111 1.32 -10.12 -2.32
N GLN A 112 2.29 -9.59 -3.06
CA GLN A 112 3.70 -9.82 -2.81
C GLN A 112 4.14 -9.22 -1.47
N LEU A 113 3.82 -7.95 -1.21
CA LEU A 113 4.25 -7.24 0.00
C LEU A 113 3.62 -7.83 1.27
N LEU A 114 2.31 -8.12 1.24
CA LEU A 114 1.60 -8.71 2.38
C LEU A 114 1.84 -10.23 2.51
N GLY A 115 2.13 -10.92 1.42
CA GLY A 115 2.41 -12.35 1.38
C GLY A 115 3.84 -12.74 1.74
N SER A 116 4.74 -11.75 1.81
CA SER A 116 6.14 -11.89 2.20
C SER A 116 6.27 -12.37 3.65
N LYS A 117 7.42 -13.00 3.94
CA LYS A 117 7.83 -13.33 5.32
C LYS A 117 8.43 -12.12 6.03
N GLN A 118 8.94 -11.16 5.27
CA GLN A 118 9.44 -9.89 5.79
C GLN A 118 8.27 -8.93 6.02
N GLU A 119 8.38 -8.14 7.08
CA GLU A 119 7.41 -7.11 7.41
C GLU A 119 7.72 -5.86 6.58
N TRP A 120 7.12 -5.79 5.39
CA TRP A 120 7.18 -4.58 4.57
C TRP A 120 6.37 -3.47 5.21
N CYS A 121 6.96 -2.27 5.24
CA CYS A 121 6.28 -1.05 5.66
C CYS A 121 5.98 -0.19 4.43
N PHE A 122 4.72 0.18 4.21
CA PHE A 122 4.34 0.98 3.04
C PHE A 122 3.05 1.77 3.26
N TYR A 123 2.96 2.90 2.56
CA TYR A 123 1.71 3.66 2.45
C TYR A 123 0.98 3.34 1.15
N LEU A 124 -0.35 3.31 1.23
CA LEU A 124 -1.27 3.28 0.10
C LEU A 124 -2.08 4.57 0.12
N TYR A 125 -1.99 5.35 -0.95
CA TYR A 125 -2.78 6.55 -1.16
C TYR A 125 -3.77 6.30 -2.28
N SER A 126 -5.03 6.67 -2.08
CA SER A 126 -6.09 6.47 -3.06
C SER A 126 -6.84 7.78 -3.32
N ALA A 127 -6.85 8.20 -4.59
CA ALA A 127 -7.54 9.38 -5.08
C ALA A 127 -8.65 8.96 -6.07
N PRO A 128 -9.86 9.56 -6.00
CA PRO A 128 -10.19 10.79 -5.27
C PRO A 128 -10.79 10.55 -3.87
N SER A 129 -10.76 9.34 -3.32
CA SER A 129 -11.37 9.09 -2.00
C SER A 129 -10.65 9.78 -0.84
N HIS A 130 -9.43 10.28 -1.06
CA HIS A 130 -8.53 10.82 -0.05
C HIS A 130 -8.31 9.82 1.09
N THR A 131 -8.14 8.55 0.72
CA THR A 131 -7.86 7.47 1.66
C THR A 131 -6.37 7.19 1.65
N THR A 132 -5.76 7.23 2.83
CA THR A 132 -4.40 6.77 3.06
C THR A 132 -4.46 5.57 4.00
N VAL A 133 -3.73 4.51 3.69
CA VAL A 133 -3.54 3.34 4.55
C VAL A 133 -2.04 3.15 4.77
N LEU A 134 -1.61 3.00 6.02
CA LEU A 134 -0.27 2.54 6.37
C LEU A 134 -0.35 1.06 6.74
N ILE A 135 0.49 0.25 6.11
CA ILE A 135 0.74 -1.14 6.48
C ILE A 135 2.12 -1.21 7.10
N ASN A 136 2.18 -1.64 8.36
CA ASN A 136 3.40 -1.91 9.13
C ASN A 136 3.09 -3.08 10.10
N ASN A 137 3.48 -2.98 11.37
CA ASN A 137 3.00 -3.83 12.46
C ASN A 137 1.47 -3.77 12.67
N ARG A 138 0.81 -2.75 12.10
CA ARG A 138 -0.63 -2.50 12.16
C ARG A 138 -1.13 -1.94 10.83
N VAL A 139 -2.45 -1.86 10.71
CA VAL A 139 -3.15 -1.22 9.59
C VAL A 139 -3.78 0.06 10.09
N GLU A 140 -3.18 1.20 9.75
CA GLU A 140 -3.67 2.53 10.12
C GLU A 140 -4.30 3.22 8.92
N ILE A 141 -5.44 3.89 9.12
CA ILE A 141 -6.21 4.52 8.05
C ILE A 141 -6.45 5.99 8.35
N TRP A 142 -6.26 6.83 7.33
CA TRP A 142 -6.75 8.20 7.27
C TRP A 142 -7.73 8.30 6.11
N THR A 143 -8.99 8.63 6.40
CA THR A 143 -9.99 8.82 5.36
C THR A 143 -11.10 9.75 5.85
N PRO A 144 -11.63 10.65 4.99
CA PRO A 144 -12.84 11.38 5.33
C PRO A 144 -14.09 10.48 5.26
N LYS A 145 -14.01 9.29 4.65
CA LYS A 145 -15.14 8.39 4.42
C LYS A 145 -15.26 7.34 5.53
N LYS A 146 -16.26 7.48 6.41
CA LYS A 146 -16.54 6.53 7.50
C LYS A 146 -16.77 5.08 7.03
N GLY A 147 -17.29 4.88 5.80
CA GLY A 147 -17.60 3.56 5.25
C GLY A 147 -16.38 2.65 5.12
N ILE A 148 -15.32 3.14 4.47
CA ILE A 148 -14.08 2.39 4.20
C ILE A 148 -13.46 1.84 5.50
N ARG A 149 -13.36 2.69 6.53
CA ARG A 149 -12.85 2.29 7.84
C ARG A 149 -13.70 1.19 8.47
N ASN A 150 -15.01 1.35 8.48
CA ASN A 150 -15.91 0.39 9.12
C ASN A 150 -15.96 -0.96 8.38
N GLU A 151 -15.78 -0.95 7.06
CA GLU A 151 -15.70 -2.16 6.26
C GLU A 151 -14.36 -2.89 6.49
N LEU A 152 -13.24 -2.18 6.47
CA LEU A 152 -11.93 -2.79 6.76
C LEU A 152 -11.87 -3.37 8.18
N GLY A 153 -12.39 -2.63 9.17
CA GLY A 153 -12.47 -3.12 10.54
C GLY A 153 -13.31 -4.40 10.68
N ARG A 154 -14.41 -4.53 9.93
CA ARG A 154 -15.21 -5.76 9.88
C ARG A 154 -14.46 -6.92 9.23
N HIS A 155 -13.75 -6.67 8.13
CA HIS A 155 -12.94 -7.68 7.45
C HIS A 155 -11.82 -8.21 8.35
N LEU A 156 -11.15 -7.33 9.10
CA LEU A 156 -10.04 -7.69 10.00
C LEU A 156 -10.50 -8.30 11.33
N ALA A 157 -11.71 -7.98 11.81
CA ALA A 157 -12.27 -8.57 13.03
C ALA A 157 -12.87 -9.97 12.83
N THR A 158 -13.16 -10.36 11.59
CA THR A 158 -13.72 -11.68 11.29
C THR A 158 -12.61 -12.73 11.41
N PRO A 159 -12.77 -13.81 12.20
CA PRO A 159 -11.82 -14.91 12.22
C PRO A 159 -11.71 -15.47 10.80
N GLN A 160 -10.55 -15.26 10.17
CA GLN A 160 -10.32 -15.81 8.85
C GLN A 160 -10.06 -17.31 9.05
N ALA A 161 -11.01 -18.13 8.61
CA ALA A 161 -10.97 -19.58 8.85
C ALA A 161 -9.67 -20.17 8.30
N ALA A 162 -8.97 -20.91 9.17
CA ALA A 162 -7.68 -21.57 8.93
C ALA A 162 -7.67 -22.43 7.65
#